data_AF-A0A1F6AZZ6-F1
#
_entry.id   AF-A0A1F6AZZ6-F1
#
_cell.length_a   1.000
_cell.length_b   1.000
_cell.length_c   1.000
_cell.angle_alpha   90.00
_cell.angle_beta   90.00
_cell.angle_gamma   90.00
#
_symmetry.space_group_name_H-M   'P 1'
#
loop_
_entity.id
_entity.type
_entity.pdbx_description
1 polymer ?
#
loop_
_entity_poly.entity_id
_entity_poly.type
_entity_poly.pdbx_seq_one_letter_code
_entity_poly.pdbx_strand_id
1 'polypeptide(L)'
;MNTAVVNVKVDPKIKKQAQKVAEALGLSLSSVVNAYLRQLIKTRRVEFSDVRLEPTPYTKRMLRQSEKDIKAGYVSPVFENVEDSIAWLDDPDAKYQNGHPAR
;
A
#
# COMPACT_ATOMS: atom_id res chain seq x y z
N MET A 1 2.19 16.79 -31.35
CA MET A 1 1.88 16.83 -29.91
C MET A 1 0.95 17.99 -29.66
N ASN A 2 -0.22 17.76 -29.08
CA ASN A 2 -1.12 18.85 -28.68
C ASN A 2 -0.94 19.07 -27.17
N THR A 3 -0.37 20.22 -26.78
CA THR A 3 -0.08 20.55 -25.39
C THR A 3 -0.72 21.88 -25.04
N ALA A 4 -1.36 21.95 -23.88
CA ALA A 4 -1.89 23.18 -23.31
C ALA A 4 -1.03 23.64 -22.14
N VAL A 5 -0.89 24.96 -21.96
CA VAL A 5 -0.14 25.56 -20.85
C VAL A 5 -1.07 25.79 -19.67
N VAL A 6 -0.62 25.37 -18.48
CA VAL A 6 -1.31 25.63 -17.21
C VAL A 6 -0.46 26.59 -16.38
N ASN A 7 -0.98 27.80 -16.12
CA ASN A 7 -0.33 28.80 -15.29
C ASN A 7 -0.95 28.84 -13.89
N VAL A 8 -0.14 28.55 -12.87
CA VAL A 8 -0.58 28.54 -11.45
C VAL A 8 0.32 29.46 -10.63
N LYS A 9 -0.29 30.34 -9.83
CA LYS A 9 0.43 31.14 -8.84
C LYS A 9 0.70 30.27 -7.61
N VAL A 10 1.96 30.20 -7.19
CA VAL A 10 2.41 29.44 -6.02
C VAL A 10 3.51 30.24 -5.33
N ASP A 11 3.62 30.10 -4.01
CA ASP A 11 4.73 30.67 -3.26
C ASP A 11 6.09 30.15 -3.80
N PRO A 12 7.09 31.02 -4.05
CA PRO A 12 8.37 30.61 -4.61
C PRO A 12 9.15 29.60 -3.75
N LYS A 13 9.02 29.66 -2.42
CA LYS A 13 9.66 28.71 -1.50
C LYS A 13 8.99 27.35 -1.61
N ILE A 14 7.65 27.30 -1.63
CA ILE A 14 6.89 26.06 -1.81
C ILE A 14 7.25 25.41 -3.16
N LYS A 15 7.32 26.20 -4.24
CA LYS A 15 7.72 25.69 -5.57
C LYS A 15 9.10 25.03 -5.52
N LYS A 16 10.09 25.70 -4.94
CA LYS A 16 11.46 25.17 -4.82
C LYS A 16 11.50 23.88 -3.99
N GLN A 17 10.74 23.82 -2.89
CA GLN A 17 10.65 22.62 -2.06
C GLN A 17 10.02 21.45 -2.83
N ALA A 18 8.89 21.68 -3.50
CA ALA A 18 8.23 20.66 -4.31
C ALA A 18 9.12 20.15 -5.46
N GLN A 19 9.91 21.02 -6.10
CA GLN A 19 10.89 20.62 -7.11
C GLN A 19 11.95 19.67 -6.54
N LYS A 20 12.54 20.00 -5.39
CA LYS A 20 13.53 19.12 -4.74
C LYS A 20 12.97 17.75 -4.40
N VAL A 21 11.72 17.69 -3.92
CA VAL A 21 11.04 16.42 -3.62
C VAL A 21 10.85 15.60 -4.90
N ALA A 22 10.37 16.22 -5.99
CA ALA A 22 10.22 15.53 -7.27
C ALA A 22 11.56 15.03 -7.81
N GLU A 23 12.62 15.83 -7.74
CA GLU A 23 13.97 15.47 -8.18
C GLU A 23 14.56 14.31 -7.38
N ALA A 24 14.35 14.29 -6.05
CA ALA A 24 14.75 13.17 -5.20
C ALA A 24 14.04 11.85 -5.58
N LEU A 25 12.88 11.94 -6.22
CA LEU A 25 12.12 10.80 -6.78
C LEU A 25 12.46 10.51 -8.25
N GLY A 26 13.43 11.22 -8.85
CA GLY A 26 13.81 11.07 -10.26
C GLY A 26 12.80 11.65 -11.25
N LEU A 27 11.95 12.57 -10.81
CA LEU A 27 10.87 13.15 -11.61
C LEU A 27 11.00 14.68 -11.72
N SER A 28 10.50 15.24 -12.82
CA SER A 28 10.28 16.70 -12.89
C SER A 28 8.99 17.08 -12.18
N LEU A 29 8.92 18.31 -11.63
CA LEU A 29 7.68 18.82 -11.04
C LEU A 29 6.51 18.81 -12.06
N SER A 30 6.78 19.10 -13.33
CA SER A 30 5.78 19.04 -14.40
C SER A 30 5.24 17.63 -14.63
N SER A 31 6.10 16.61 -14.52
CA SER A 31 5.70 15.20 -14.61
C SER A 31 4.76 14.82 -13.47
N VAL A 32 5.05 15.29 -12.25
CA VAL A 32 4.20 15.06 -11.07
C VAL A 32 2.83 15.72 -11.24
N VAL A 33 2.78 16.98 -11.69
CA VAL A 33 1.51 17.68 -11.97
C VAL A 33 0.70 16.95 -13.04
N ASN A 34 1.33 16.53 -14.13
CA ASN A 34 0.64 15.76 -15.18
C ASN A 34 0.11 14.41 -14.68
N ALA A 35 0.87 13.70 -13.86
CA ALA A 35 0.44 12.44 -13.25
C ALA A 35 -0.76 12.67 -12.33
N TYR A 36 -0.73 13.72 -11.52
CA TYR A 36 -1.83 14.09 -10.63
C TYR A 36 -3.11 14.43 -11.41
N LEU A 37 -3.01 15.20 -12.51
CA LEU A 37 -4.17 15.49 -13.36
C LEU A 37 -4.79 14.22 -13.95
N ARG A 38 -3.97 13.26 -14.40
CA ARG A 38 -4.46 11.95 -14.87
C ARG A 38 -5.14 11.17 -13.76
N GLN A 39 -4.56 11.18 -12.56
CA GLN A 39 -5.15 10.52 -11.40
C GLN A 39 -6.49 11.13 -11.04
N LEU A 40 -6.58 12.46 -11.00
CA LEU A 40 -7.83 13.19 -10.73
C LEU A 40 -8.93 12.82 -11.74
N ILE A 41 -8.61 12.72 -13.03
CA ILE A 41 -9.56 12.28 -14.07
C ILE A 41 -10.02 10.85 -13.82
N LYS A 42 -9.09 9.95 -13.48
CA LYS A 42 -9.37 8.53 -13.26
C LYS A 42 -10.23 8.28 -12.02
N THR A 43 -9.90 8.94 -10.91
CA THR A 43 -10.54 8.68 -9.61
C THR A 43 -11.73 9.60 -9.33
N ARG A 44 -11.82 10.74 -10.04
CA ARG A 44 -12.78 11.82 -9.77
C ARG A 44 -12.77 12.27 -8.30
N ARG A 45 -11.62 12.14 -7.64
CA ARG A 45 -11.43 12.47 -6.22
C ARG A 45 -10.10 13.18 -6.02
N VAL A 46 -10.10 14.18 -5.16
CA VAL A 46 -8.89 14.80 -4.61
C VAL A 46 -8.57 14.14 -3.28
N GLU A 47 -7.32 13.71 -3.11
CA GLU A 47 -6.85 13.08 -1.89
C GLU A 47 -5.90 14.01 -1.14
N PHE A 48 -6.33 14.47 0.04
CA PHE A 48 -5.47 15.14 1.00
C PHE A 48 -5.15 14.14 2.08
N SER A 49 -3.87 13.84 2.24
CA SER A 49 -3.38 12.77 3.10
C SER A 49 -2.29 13.34 4.00
N ASP A 50 -2.56 13.41 5.31
CA ASP A 50 -1.53 13.55 6.35
C ASP A 50 -1.04 12.17 6.80
N VAL A 51 -1.05 11.18 5.88
CA VAL A 51 -0.75 9.79 6.24
C VAL A 51 0.73 9.67 6.57
N ARG A 52 1.02 9.79 7.86
CA ARG A 52 2.09 9.03 8.49
C ARG A 52 1.77 7.57 8.21
N LEU A 53 2.71 6.83 7.63
CA LEU A 53 2.62 5.38 7.40
C LEU A 53 2.66 4.60 8.74
N GLU A 54 1.89 5.05 9.73
CA GLU A 54 1.75 4.43 11.04
C GLU A 54 0.55 3.51 11.00
N PRO A 55 0.74 2.19 11.23
CA PRO A 55 -0.39 1.27 11.30
C PRO A 55 -1.39 1.70 12.38
N THR A 56 -2.68 1.51 12.12
CA THR A 56 -3.72 1.81 13.11
C THR A 56 -3.49 0.99 14.40
N PRO A 57 -4.00 1.42 15.58
CA PRO A 57 -3.91 0.61 16.79
C PRO A 57 -4.47 -0.81 16.61
N TYR A 58 -5.49 -0.98 15.76
CA TYR A 58 -6.01 -2.29 15.39
C TYR A 58 -4.99 -3.12 14.60
N THR A 59 -4.40 -2.54 13.55
CA THR A 59 -3.35 -3.19 12.75
C THR A 59 -2.14 -3.58 13.61
N LYS A 60 -1.70 -2.70 14.52
CA LYS A 60 -0.61 -3.00 15.48
C LYS A 60 -0.95 -4.19 16.38
N ARG A 61 -2.20 -4.33 16.82
CA ARG A 61 -2.64 -5.49 17.61
C ARG A 61 -2.64 -6.77 16.78
N MET A 62 -3.13 -6.73 15.54
CA MET A 62 -3.15 -7.89 14.65
C MET A 62 -1.73 -8.39 14.33
N LEU A 63 -0.78 -7.49 14.06
CA LEU A 63 0.62 -7.86 13.83
C LEU A 63 1.23 -8.57 15.05
N ARG A 64 1.01 -8.03 16.27
CA ARG A 64 1.49 -8.67 17.51
C ARG A 64 0.84 -10.03 17.77
N GLN A 65 -0.41 -10.21 17.37
CA GLN A 65 -1.07 -11.51 17.48
C GLN A 65 -0.47 -12.50 16.47
N SER A 66 -0.32 -12.08 15.22
CA SER A 66 0.32 -12.87 14.17
C SER A 66 1.74 -13.33 14.57
N GLU A 67 2.55 -12.47 15.20
CA GLU A 67 3.87 -12.86 15.72
C GLU A 67 3.80 -13.98 16.78
N LYS A 68 2.75 -14.01 17.61
CA LYS A 68 2.54 -15.08 18.59
C LYS A 68 2.07 -16.36 17.90
N ASP A 69 1.16 -16.23 16.94
CA ASP A 69 0.59 -17.33 16.19
C ASP A 69 1.69 -18.06 15.39
N ILE A 70 2.59 -17.31 14.74
CA ILE A 70 3.78 -17.86 14.06
C ILE A 70 4.64 -18.68 15.02
N LYS A 71 4.96 -18.13 16.20
CA LYS A 71 5.79 -18.83 17.20
C LYS A 71 5.12 -20.09 17.76
N ALA A 72 3.81 -20.07 17.89
CA ALA A 72 3.03 -21.19 18.40
C ALA A 72 2.62 -22.19 17.30
N GLY A 73 2.96 -21.94 16.03
CA GLY A 73 2.60 -22.79 14.90
C GLY A 73 1.13 -22.72 14.49
N TYR A 74 0.39 -21.68 14.90
CA TYR A 74 -0.96 -21.36 14.41
C TYR A 74 -0.89 -20.66 13.05
N VAL A 75 -0.19 -21.30 12.11
CA VAL A 75 0.01 -20.81 10.73
C VAL A 75 -0.26 -21.93 9.75
N SER A 76 -0.58 -21.58 8.51
CA SER A 76 -0.72 -22.56 7.44
C SER A 76 0.59 -23.33 7.25
N PRO A 77 0.55 -24.57 6.73
CA PRO A 77 1.75 -25.21 6.21
C PRO A 77 2.38 -24.37 5.09
N VAL A 78 3.62 -24.72 4.75
CA VAL A 78 4.29 -24.18 3.56
C VAL A 78 3.77 -24.95 2.35
N PHE A 79 3.46 -24.23 1.27
CA PHE A 79 2.95 -24.82 0.02
C PHE A 79 3.96 -24.64 -1.10
N GLU A 80 4.10 -25.64 -1.97
CA GLU A 80 4.96 -25.57 -3.16
C GLU A 80 4.24 -25.00 -4.39
N ASN A 81 2.90 -24.99 -4.37
CA ASN A 81 2.05 -24.50 -5.44
C ASN A 81 0.80 -23.79 -4.90
N VAL A 82 0.09 -23.09 -5.79
CA VAL A 82 -1.07 -22.27 -5.42
C VAL A 82 -2.29 -23.15 -5.15
N GLU A 83 -2.46 -24.22 -5.92
CA GLU A 83 -3.58 -25.14 -5.85
C GLU A 83 -3.72 -25.76 -4.45
N ASP A 84 -2.61 -26.23 -3.87
CA ASP A 84 -2.57 -26.79 -2.51
C ASP A 84 -2.86 -25.73 -1.45
N SER A 85 -2.39 -24.49 -1.66
CA SER A 85 -2.66 -23.39 -0.73
C SER A 85 -4.14 -23.00 -0.68
N ILE A 86 -4.82 -23.02 -1.84
CA ILE A 86 -6.26 -22.77 -1.94
C ILE A 86 -7.04 -23.94 -1.36
N ALA A 87 -6.65 -25.18 -1.66
CA ALA A 87 -7.29 -26.37 -1.11
C ALA A 87 -7.27 -26.37 0.43
N TRP A 88 -6.14 -26.02 1.05
CA TRP A 88 -6.05 -25.87 2.51
C TRP A 88 -6.88 -24.70 3.03
N LEU A 89 -6.93 -23.58 2.31
CA LEU A 89 -7.71 -22.41 2.72
C LEU A 89 -9.21 -22.71 2.75
N ASP A 90 -9.71 -23.48 1.79
CA ASP A 90 -11.13 -23.80 1.62
C ASP A 90 -11.58 -25.05 2.41
N ASP A 91 -10.63 -25.87 2.87
CA ASP A 91 -10.90 -27.06 3.68
C ASP A 91 -11.47 -26.69 5.06
N PRO A 92 -12.71 -27.10 5.40
CA PRO A 92 -13.32 -26.83 6.70
C PRO A 92 -12.61 -27.56 7.85
N ASP A 93 -11.91 -28.65 7.57
CA ASP A 93 -11.19 -29.48 8.54
C ASP A 93 -9.68 -29.21 8.53
N ALA A 94 -9.26 -28.13 7.86
CA ALA A 94 -7.86 -27.72 7.76
C ALA A 94 -7.21 -27.59 9.14
N LYS A 95 -5.92 -27.91 9.20
CA LYS A 95 -5.11 -27.82 10.43
C LYS A 95 -3.93 -26.89 10.24
N TYR A 96 -3.60 -26.15 11.29
CA TYR A 96 -2.36 -25.40 11.39
C TYR A 96 -1.15 -26.32 11.53
N GLN A 97 0.07 -25.77 11.38
CA GLN A 97 1.32 -26.52 11.53
C GLN A 97 1.45 -27.22 12.89
N ASN A 98 0.88 -26.64 13.95
CA ASN A 98 0.85 -27.25 15.28
C ASN A 98 -0.25 -28.33 15.48
N GLY A 99 -1.00 -28.66 14.42
CA GLY A 99 -2.03 -29.70 14.41
C GLY A 99 -3.40 -29.26 14.96
N HIS A 100 -3.55 -28.02 15.43
CA HIS A 100 -4.84 -27.49 15.82
C HIS A 100 -5.75 -27.21 14.60
N PRO A 101 -7.08 -27.36 14.72
CA PRO A 101 -8.01 -26.93 13.69
C PRO A 101 -7.84 -25.45 13.32
N ALA A 102 -7.91 -25.14 12.03
CA ALA A 102 -7.72 -23.81 11.49
C ALA A 102 -8.96 -22.91 11.60
N ARG A 103 -10.12 -23.53 11.83
CA ARG A 103 -11.45 -22.90 11.95
C ARG A 103 -12.19 -23.44 13.16
#